data_AF-A0A932S2F8-F1
#
_entry.id   AF-A0A932S2F8-F1
#
_cell.length_a   1.000
_cell.length_b   1.000
_cell.length_c   1.000
_cell.angle_alpha   90.00
_cell.angle_beta   90.00
_cell.angle_gamma   90.00
#
_symmetry.space_group_name_H-M   'P 1'
#
loop_
_entity.id
_entity.type
_entity.pdbx_description
1 polymer ?
#
loop_
_entity_poly.entity_id
_entity_poly.type
_entity_poly.pdbx_seq_one_letter_code
_entity_poly.pdbx_strand_id
1 'polypeptide(L)'
;MATLKTVNSSSGSGEHEPRLYRIVADRIQTLIAEQGIAAGERLPSERDLASALSVSRASLREAILALELGGVVEVRGGSGVYVCEKIIEEPAVPEAGPGPFEVLSARRLIESEVAAIAARVATDGAIDAILNAVLEMEKHHADHASNEQADREFHLSIARATGNSALVGTVEYLWNQRGRLWHRLKEHFQTEELRQLTLTDHRQILEAIVAHDPAAARKAMRAHLERVTRTFSRG
;
A
#
# COMPACT_ATOMS: atom_id res chain seq x y z
N MET A 1 -36.27 38.32 -35.95
CA MET A 1 -35.11 37.42 -36.15
C MET A 1 -34.18 37.56 -34.97
N ALA A 2 -34.41 36.77 -33.92
CA ALA A 2 -33.64 36.80 -32.68
C ALA A 2 -32.40 35.90 -32.82
N THR A 3 -31.22 36.49 -32.60
CA THR A 3 -29.94 35.77 -32.60
C THR A 3 -29.71 35.19 -31.21
N LEU A 4 -29.89 33.87 -31.07
CA LEU A 4 -29.53 33.12 -29.87
C LEU A 4 -28.01 33.10 -29.71
N LYS A 5 -27.53 33.65 -28.58
CA LYS A 5 -26.18 33.39 -28.07
C LYS A 5 -26.11 31.95 -27.56
N THR A 6 -25.24 31.16 -28.16
CA THR A 6 -24.81 29.86 -27.66
C THR A 6 -24.07 30.05 -26.33
N VAL A 7 -24.66 29.54 -25.25
CA VAL A 7 -23.97 29.26 -23.99
C VAL A 7 -23.13 28.01 -24.23
N ASN A 8 -21.81 28.13 -24.19
CA ASN A 8 -20.92 27.00 -24.23
C ASN A 8 -20.78 26.46 -22.79
N SER A 9 -21.46 25.36 -22.50
CA SER A 9 -21.32 24.60 -21.26
C SER A 9 -20.05 23.76 -21.34
N SER A 10 -18.96 24.20 -20.70
CA SER A 10 -17.79 23.36 -20.45
C SER A 10 -18.12 22.33 -19.38
N SER A 11 -18.37 21.10 -19.82
CA SER A 11 -18.64 19.93 -19.01
C SER A 11 -17.37 19.37 -18.34
N GLY A 12 -17.39 19.34 -17.01
CA GLY A 12 -16.99 18.16 -16.21
C GLY A 12 -15.49 17.96 -15.94
N SER A 13 -14.89 18.77 -15.07
CA SER A 13 -13.79 18.29 -14.23
C SER A 13 -14.38 17.41 -13.14
N GLY A 14 -14.15 16.10 -13.21
CA GLY A 14 -14.50 15.18 -12.13
C GLY A 14 -13.72 15.56 -10.88
N GLU A 15 -14.37 16.28 -9.95
CA GLU A 15 -13.90 16.47 -8.59
C GLU A 15 -13.81 15.09 -7.96
N HIS A 16 -12.63 14.49 -8.02
CA HIS A 16 -12.32 13.30 -7.24
C HIS A 16 -12.35 13.74 -5.78
N GLU A 17 -13.25 13.16 -5.00
CA GLU A 17 -13.31 13.36 -3.55
C GLU A 17 -11.88 13.30 -2.98
N PRO A 18 -11.41 14.35 -2.29
CA PRO A 18 -10.02 14.43 -1.89
C PRO A 18 -9.72 13.24 -0.98
N ARG A 19 -8.77 12.41 -1.40
CA ARG A 19 -8.40 11.20 -0.67
C ARG A 19 -8.01 11.56 0.76
N LEU A 20 -8.37 10.70 1.70
CA LEU A 20 -8.22 10.99 3.13
C LEU A 20 -6.78 11.42 3.48
N TYR A 21 -5.76 10.75 2.95
CA TYR A 21 -4.37 11.12 3.22
C TYR A 21 -3.96 12.50 2.67
N ARG A 22 -4.60 12.98 1.59
CA ARG A 22 -4.37 14.33 1.05
C ARG A 22 -4.97 15.39 1.98
N ILE A 23 -6.21 15.16 2.42
CA ILE A 23 -6.84 16.03 3.43
C ILE A 23 -5.97 16.11 4.69
N VAL A 24 -5.40 14.98 5.12
CA VAL A 24 -4.51 14.94 6.28
C VAL A 24 -3.19 15.65 6.00
N ALA A 25 -2.61 15.52 4.81
CA ALA A 25 -1.40 16.23 4.42
C ALA A 25 -1.60 17.75 4.45
N ASP A 26 -2.71 18.24 3.90
CA ASP A 26 -3.07 19.66 3.92
C ASP A 26 -3.22 20.16 5.37
N ARG A 27 -3.89 19.39 6.24
CA ARG A 27 -4.02 19.73 7.66
C ARG A 27 -2.67 19.78 8.39
N ILE A 28 -1.73 18.90 8.06
CA ILE A 28 -0.37 18.94 8.62
C ILE A 28 0.33 20.23 8.17
N GLN A 29 0.23 20.62 6.90
CA GLN A 29 0.82 21.86 6.40
C GLN A 29 0.21 23.09 7.08
N THR A 30 -1.12 23.13 7.25
CA THR A 30 -1.79 24.19 8.01
C THR A 30 -1.27 24.26 9.44
N LEU A 31 -1.13 23.11 10.12
CA LEU A 31 -0.60 23.05 11.49
C LEU A 31 0.84 23.58 11.58
N ILE A 32 1.71 23.23 10.62
CA ILE A 32 3.08 23.73 10.54
C ILE A 32 3.09 25.27 10.46
N ALA A 33 2.24 25.83 9.59
CA ALA A 33 2.13 27.27 9.41
C ALA A 33 1.56 27.98 10.65
N GLU A 34 0.48 27.44 11.24
CA GLU A 34 -0.17 28.02 12.42
C GLU A 34 0.69 27.97 13.68
N GLN A 35 1.46 26.89 13.86
CA GLN A 35 2.37 26.74 15.00
C GLN A 35 3.74 27.39 14.77
N GLY A 36 3.99 27.93 13.57
CA GLY A 36 5.26 28.59 13.23
C GLY A 36 6.47 27.65 13.31
N ILE A 37 6.29 26.36 13.02
CA ILE A 37 7.36 25.35 13.09
C ILE A 37 8.37 25.65 11.98
N ALA A 38 9.60 25.98 12.36
CA ALA A 38 10.61 26.43 11.43
C ALA A 38 11.25 25.26 10.64
N ALA A 39 11.89 25.58 9.51
CA ALA A 39 12.67 24.61 8.77
C ALA A 39 13.79 24.02 9.65
N GLY A 40 13.98 22.70 9.56
CA GLY A 40 14.90 21.95 10.40
C GLY A 40 14.32 21.57 11.77
N GLU A 41 13.16 22.11 12.17
CA GLU A 41 12.51 21.71 13.41
C GLU A 41 11.73 20.40 13.26
N ARG A 42 11.61 19.69 14.38
CA ARG A 42 10.94 18.40 14.46
C ARG A 42 9.45 18.60 14.71
N LEU A 43 8.61 17.94 13.93
CA LEU A 43 7.18 17.85 14.20
C LEU A 43 6.90 17.07 15.49
N PRO A 44 5.72 17.27 16.12
CA PRO A 44 5.26 16.40 17.19
C PRO A 44 5.28 14.93 16.75
N SER A 45 5.32 14.01 17.71
CA SER A 45 5.36 12.58 17.38
C SER A 45 4.15 12.19 16.53
N GLU A 46 4.29 11.20 15.66
CA GLU A 46 3.18 10.74 14.82
C GLU A 46 1.94 10.34 15.64
N ARG A 47 2.15 9.80 16.84
CA ARG A 47 1.05 9.49 17.75
C ARG A 47 0.30 10.76 18.18
N ASP A 48 1.03 11.80 18.54
CA ASP A 48 0.45 13.03 19.05
C ASP A 48 -0.20 13.83 17.91
N LEU A 49 0.41 13.84 16.71
CA LEU A 49 -0.19 14.40 15.50
C LEU A 49 -1.47 13.66 15.10
N ALA A 50 -1.48 12.32 15.13
CA ALA A 50 -2.68 11.54 14.80
C ALA A 50 -3.82 11.88 15.78
N SER A 51 -3.51 12.03 17.07
CA SER A 51 -4.46 12.44 18.09
C SER A 51 -4.96 13.87 17.87
N ALA A 52 -4.06 14.82 17.61
CA ALA A 52 -4.41 16.22 17.40
C ALA A 52 -5.29 16.43 16.16
N LEU A 53 -5.02 15.69 15.08
CA LEU A 53 -5.77 15.76 13.83
C LEU A 53 -7.00 14.82 13.81
N SER A 54 -7.21 14.03 14.87
CA SER A 54 -8.29 13.04 14.99
C SER A 54 -8.34 12.04 13.82
N VAL A 55 -7.18 11.51 13.43
CA VAL A 55 -7.04 10.55 12.33
C VAL A 55 -6.34 9.26 12.76
N SER A 56 -6.49 8.21 11.94
CA SER A 56 -5.74 6.97 12.16
C SER A 56 -4.24 7.17 11.90
N ARG A 57 -3.39 6.40 12.59
CA ARG A 57 -1.94 6.38 12.32
C ARG A 57 -1.60 5.99 10.87
N ALA A 58 -2.41 5.11 10.27
CA ALA A 58 -2.23 4.71 8.88
C ALA A 58 -2.42 5.90 7.92
N SER A 59 -3.52 6.64 8.09
CA SER A 59 -3.82 7.84 7.28
C SER A 59 -2.82 8.97 7.52
N LEU A 60 -2.37 9.15 8.78
CA LEU A 60 -1.32 10.12 9.08
C LEU A 60 -0.02 9.75 8.38
N ARG A 61 0.37 8.47 8.40
CA ARG A 61 1.62 8.05 7.78
C ARG A 61 1.59 8.20 6.26
N GLU A 62 0.48 7.87 5.60
CA GLU A 62 0.32 8.16 4.17
C GLU A 62 0.47 9.65 3.86
N ALA A 63 -0.09 10.52 4.71
CA ALA A 63 0.04 11.96 4.57
C ALA A 63 1.49 12.43 4.74
N ILE A 64 2.19 11.93 5.76
CA ILE A 64 3.61 12.26 5.99
C ILE A 64 4.47 11.80 4.82
N LEU A 65 4.25 10.61 4.28
CA LEU A 65 4.98 10.12 3.11
C LEU A 65 4.67 10.94 1.86
N ALA A 66 3.42 11.39 1.68
CA ALA A 66 3.05 12.28 0.59
C ALA A 66 3.77 13.64 0.71
N LEU A 67 3.85 14.19 1.91
CA LEU A 67 4.60 15.42 2.20
C LEU A 67 6.10 15.24 2.00
N GLU A 68 6.64 14.06 2.36
CA GLU A 68 8.04 13.73 2.15
C GLU A 68 8.39 13.62 0.65
N LEU A 69 7.56 12.95 -0.14
CA LEU A 69 7.71 12.92 -1.59
C LEU A 69 7.60 14.32 -2.22
N GLY A 70 6.78 15.18 -1.62
CA GLY A 70 6.66 16.59 -1.98
C GLY A 70 7.77 17.48 -1.42
N GLY A 71 8.74 16.94 -0.67
CA GLY A 71 9.87 17.69 -0.11
C GLY A 71 9.52 18.67 1.00
N VAL A 72 8.32 18.59 1.57
CA VAL A 72 7.82 19.47 2.64
C VAL A 72 8.37 19.03 4.00
N VAL A 73 8.51 17.72 4.19
CA VAL A 73 9.08 17.11 5.39
C VAL A 73 10.12 16.06 5.02
N GLU A 74 10.95 15.69 5.99
CA GLU A 74 11.90 14.58 5.90
C GLU A 74 11.63 13.60 7.06
N VAL A 75 11.45 12.32 6.74
CA VAL A 75 11.34 11.28 7.76
C VAL A 75 12.73 10.73 8.06
N ARG A 76 13.22 10.97 9.28
CA ARG A 76 14.50 10.44 9.76
C ARG A 76 14.25 9.24 10.65
N GLY A 77 14.60 8.04 10.16
CA GLY A 77 14.34 6.76 10.83
C GLY A 77 14.72 6.78 12.31
N GLY A 78 13.75 6.48 13.18
CA GLY A 78 13.92 6.48 14.65
C GLY A 78 14.08 7.86 15.31
N SER A 79 14.30 8.92 14.55
CA SER A 79 14.54 10.29 15.03
C SER A 79 13.28 11.16 14.99
N GLY A 80 12.43 10.99 13.97
CA GLY A 80 11.16 11.72 13.83
C GLY A 80 10.99 12.35 12.45
N VAL A 81 10.02 13.25 12.34
CA VAL A 81 9.70 13.96 11.09
C VAL A 81 10.12 15.42 11.24
N TYR A 82 10.81 15.95 10.24
CA TYR A 82 11.42 17.29 10.26
C TYR A 82 10.90 18.14 9.12
N VAL A 83 10.70 19.44 9.33
CA VAL A 83 10.26 20.38 8.28
C VAL A 83 11.44 20.73 7.37
N CYS A 84 11.23 20.69 6.06
CA CYS A 84 12.24 21.07 5.07
C CYS A 84 12.18 22.58 4.76
N GLU A 85 13.28 23.16 4.27
CA GLU A 85 13.33 24.58 3.85
C GLU A 85 12.43 24.90 2.64
N LYS A 86 12.07 23.89 1.85
CA LYS A 86 11.26 24.06 0.64
C LYS A 86 9.77 23.88 0.95
N ILE A 87 9.07 25.00 1.08
CA ILE A 87 7.63 25.05 0.85
C ILE A 87 7.45 25.03 -0.67
N ILE A 88 7.30 23.84 -1.28
CA ILE A 88 6.88 23.77 -2.68
C ILE A 88 5.42 24.26 -2.71
N GLU A 89 5.15 25.32 -3.47
CA GLU A 89 3.81 25.94 -3.58
C GLU A 89 2.73 24.95 -4.07
N GLU A 90 3.13 23.88 -4.75
CA GLU A 90 2.30 22.70 -4.98
C GLU A 90 3.17 21.45 -4.85
N PRO A 91 3.00 20.60 -3.82
CA PRO A 91 3.56 19.26 -3.90
C PRO A 91 2.90 18.61 -5.11
N ALA A 92 3.67 18.34 -6.16
CA ALA A 92 3.24 17.39 -7.16
C ALA A 92 3.10 16.07 -6.40
N VAL A 93 1.91 15.76 -5.87
CA VAL A 93 1.54 14.47 -5.30
C VAL A 93 1.03 13.65 -6.48
N PRO A 94 1.92 13.09 -7.32
CA PRO A 94 1.55 12.60 -8.62
C PRO A 94 1.28 11.12 -8.42
N GLU A 95 0.06 10.80 -8.01
CA GLU A 95 -0.51 9.49 -8.29
C GLU A 95 -2.03 9.54 -8.15
N ALA A 96 -2.71 9.27 -9.26
CA ALA A 96 -4.12 8.96 -9.27
C ALA A 96 -4.29 7.46 -8.90
N GLY A 97 -4.63 7.15 -7.66
CA GLY A 97 -5.02 5.82 -7.18
C GLY A 97 -5.24 5.77 -5.65
N PRO A 98 -5.89 4.73 -5.11
CA PRO A 98 -6.05 4.54 -3.66
C PRO A 98 -4.73 4.57 -2.89
N GLY A 99 -4.78 4.94 -1.60
CA GLY A 99 -3.61 4.93 -0.72
C GLY A 99 -3.09 3.51 -0.41
N PRO A 100 -1.80 3.33 -0.05
CA PRO A 100 -1.25 2.04 0.36
C PRO A 100 -2.11 1.23 1.36
N PHE A 101 -2.70 1.87 2.38
CA PHE A 101 -3.50 1.17 3.38
C PHE A 101 -4.90 0.83 2.89
N GLU A 102 -5.49 1.63 2.00
CA GLU A 102 -6.72 1.26 1.29
C GLU A 102 -6.50 0.03 0.42
N VAL A 103 -5.39 0.00 -0.34
CA VAL A 103 -5.00 -1.15 -1.15
C VAL A 103 -4.78 -2.38 -0.27
N LEU A 104 -4.05 -2.26 0.84
CA LEU A 104 -3.85 -3.38 1.78
C LEU A 104 -5.16 -3.91 2.35
N SER A 105 -6.10 -3.02 2.70
CA SER A 105 -7.41 -3.42 3.20
C SER A 105 -8.20 -4.22 2.14
N ALA A 106 -8.20 -3.74 0.89
CA ALA A 106 -8.84 -4.42 -0.23
C ALA A 106 -8.18 -5.78 -0.52
N ARG A 107 -6.84 -5.81 -0.59
CA ARG A 107 -6.05 -7.05 -0.73
C ARG A 107 -6.40 -8.05 0.37
N ARG A 108 -6.47 -7.61 1.64
CA ARG A 108 -6.81 -8.49 2.76
C ARG A 108 -8.16 -9.15 2.58
N LEU A 109 -9.17 -8.41 2.13
CA LEU A 109 -10.51 -8.95 1.89
C LEU A 109 -10.52 -9.94 0.72
N ILE A 110 -9.97 -9.51 -0.42
CA ILE A 110 -10.07 -10.23 -1.70
C ILE A 110 -9.14 -11.43 -1.72
N GLU A 111 -7.86 -11.22 -1.43
CA GLU A 111 -6.83 -12.24 -1.60
C GLU A 111 -6.98 -13.39 -0.59
N SER A 112 -7.55 -13.13 0.59
CA SER A 112 -7.88 -14.19 1.55
C SER A 112 -8.91 -15.18 0.98
N GLU A 113 -9.94 -14.70 0.28
CA GLU A 113 -10.93 -15.57 -0.35
C GLU A 113 -10.38 -16.22 -1.62
N VAL A 114 -9.56 -15.49 -2.39
CA VAL A 114 -8.83 -16.04 -3.54
C VAL A 114 -7.96 -17.23 -3.13
N ALA A 115 -7.19 -17.11 -2.04
CA ALA A 115 -6.40 -18.22 -1.50
C ALA A 115 -7.27 -19.42 -1.09
N ALA A 116 -8.44 -19.17 -0.48
CA ALA A 116 -9.38 -20.22 -0.10
C ALA A 116 -9.97 -20.95 -1.32
N ILE A 117 -10.30 -20.21 -2.37
CA ILE A 117 -10.79 -20.78 -3.63
C ILE A 117 -9.67 -21.60 -4.29
N ALA A 118 -8.46 -21.04 -4.39
CA ALA A 118 -7.29 -21.72 -4.94
C ALA A 118 -7.04 -23.06 -4.22
N ALA A 119 -7.01 -23.08 -2.88
CA ALA A 119 -6.85 -24.32 -2.12
C ALA A 119 -7.89 -25.40 -2.46
N ARG A 120 -9.12 -25.02 -2.84
CA ARG A 120 -10.16 -25.99 -3.20
C ARG A 120 -9.99 -26.58 -4.60
N VAL A 121 -9.40 -25.83 -5.54
CA VAL A 121 -9.47 -26.16 -6.98
C VAL A 121 -8.10 -26.23 -7.67
N ALA A 122 -7.01 -25.90 -6.98
CA ALA A 122 -5.67 -25.88 -7.55
C ALA A 122 -5.31 -27.25 -8.13
N THR A 123 -4.71 -27.25 -9.32
CA THR A 123 -4.08 -28.42 -9.92
C THR A 123 -2.62 -28.51 -9.47
N ASP A 124 -1.98 -29.67 -9.66
CA ASP A 124 -0.55 -29.84 -9.38
C ASP A 124 0.30 -28.79 -10.10
N GLY A 125 0.01 -28.51 -11.37
CA GLY A 125 0.72 -27.47 -12.12
C GLY A 125 0.51 -26.05 -11.57
N ALA A 126 -0.66 -25.76 -10.98
CA ALA A 126 -0.89 -24.49 -10.30
C ALA A 126 -0.12 -24.40 -8.97
N ILE A 127 -0.05 -25.51 -8.23
CA ILE A 127 0.76 -25.63 -7.00
C ILE A 127 2.24 -25.43 -7.32
N ASP A 128 2.76 -26.05 -8.38
CA ASP A 128 4.14 -25.89 -8.83
C ASP A 128 4.45 -24.43 -9.18
N ALA A 129 3.53 -23.72 -9.84
CA ALA A 129 3.70 -22.31 -10.15
C ALA A 129 3.77 -21.43 -8.89
N ILE A 130 2.95 -21.73 -7.87
CA ILE A 130 2.97 -21.02 -6.58
C ILE A 130 4.28 -21.32 -5.84
N LEU A 131 4.71 -22.59 -5.80
CA LEU A 131 5.98 -23.01 -5.20
C LEU A 131 7.17 -22.30 -5.84
N ASN A 132 7.23 -22.26 -7.17
CA ASN A 132 8.30 -21.58 -7.90
C ASN A 132 8.40 -20.10 -7.53
N ALA A 133 7.28 -19.41 -7.34
CA ALA A 133 7.30 -18.01 -6.89
C ALA A 133 7.89 -17.86 -5.48
N VAL A 134 7.60 -18.77 -4.55
CA VAL A 134 8.21 -18.79 -3.20
C VAL A 134 9.72 -19.03 -3.28
N LEU A 135 10.17 -19.95 -4.14
CA LEU A 135 11.58 -20.25 -4.32
C LEU A 135 12.34 -19.05 -4.93
N GLU A 136 11.75 -18.36 -5.90
CA GLU A 136 12.35 -17.15 -6.48
C GLU A 136 12.42 -16.01 -5.45
N MET A 137 11.42 -15.86 -4.56
CA MET A 137 11.53 -14.90 -3.45
C MET A 137 12.72 -15.20 -2.53
N GLU A 138 12.91 -16.48 -2.17
CA GLU A 138 13.99 -16.92 -1.29
C GLU A 138 15.36 -16.72 -1.94
N LYS A 139 15.48 -17.08 -3.22
CA LYS A 139 16.70 -16.90 -4.01
C LYS A 139 17.08 -15.42 -4.15
N HIS A 140 16.08 -14.57 -4.38
CA HIS A 140 16.28 -13.12 -4.55
C HIS A 140 16.14 -12.33 -3.26
N HIS A 141 16.23 -12.98 -2.10
CA HIS A 141 15.96 -12.36 -0.80
C HIS A 141 16.79 -11.09 -0.51
N ALA A 142 18.01 -10.99 -1.05
CA ALA A 142 18.88 -9.81 -0.92
C ALA A 142 18.65 -8.74 -1.99
N ASP A 143 17.97 -9.06 -3.10
CA ASP A 143 17.65 -8.13 -4.19
C ASP A 143 16.19 -7.68 -4.09
N HIS A 144 15.99 -6.46 -3.63
CA HIS A 144 14.65 -5.90 -3.37
C HIS A 144 13.74 -5.90 -4.61
N ALA A 145 14.28 -5.57 -5.78
CA ALA A 145 13.47 -5.45 -6.99
C ALA A 145 13.00 -6.83 -7.48
N SER A 146 13.94 -7.79 -7.53
CA SER A 146 13.63 -9.17 -7.92
C SER A 146 12.72 -9.86 -6.89
N ASN A 147 12.93 -9.61 -5.59
CA ASN A 147 12.06 -10.12 -4.52
C ASN A 147 10.63 -9.56 -4.64
N GLU A 148 10.46 -8.28 -4.95
CA GLU A 148 9.14 -7.67 -5.15
C GLU A 148 8.42 -8.22 -6.39
N GLN A 149 9.16 -8.53 -7.46
CA GLN A 149 8.58 -9.19 -8.63
C GLN A 149 8.11 -10.61 -8.30
N ALA A 150 8.90 -11.36 -7.52
CA ALA A 150 8.51 -12.69 -7.04
C ALA A 150 7.29 -12.61 -6.08
N ASP A 151 7.22 -11.58 -5.25
CA ASP A 151 6.04 -11.22 -4.43
C ASP A 151 4.79 -11.02 -5.27
N ARG A 152 4.88 -10.23 -6.33
CA ARG A 152 3.76 -10.05 -7.27
C ARG A 152 3.34 -11.37 -7.89
N GLU A 153 4.31 -12.16 -8.35
CA GLU A 153 4.04 -13.41 -9.04
C GLU A 153 3.42 -14.48 -8.14
N PHE A 154 3.80 -14.54 -6.86
CA PHE A 154 3.19 -15.44 -5.89
C PHE A 154 1.68 -15.19 -5.76
N HIS A 155 1.31 -13.94 -5.52
CA HIS A 155 -0.09 -13.54 -5.35
C HIS A 155 -0.91 -13.74 -6.64
N LEU A 156 -0.34 -13.42 -7.81
CA LEU A 156 -0.99 -13.68 -9.10
C LEU A 156 -1.12 -15.16 -9.43
N SER A 157 -0.15 -15.99 -9.04
CA SER A 157 -0.23 -17.45 -9.24
C SER A 157 -1.34 -18.09 -8.41
N ILE A 158 -1.54 -17.63 -7.17
CA ILE A 158 -2.70 -18.04 -6.36
C ILE A 158 -4.00 -17.60 -7.03
N ALA A 159 -4.06 -16.37 -7.56
CA ALA A 159 -5.24 -15.89 -8.27
C ALA A 159 -5.54 -16.73 -9.53
N ARG A 160 -4.51 -17.06 -10.32
CA ARG A 160 -4.64 -17.92 -11.52
C ARG A 160 -5.08 -19.33 -11.16
N ALA A 161 -4.63 -19.87 -10.03
CA ALA A 161 -5.04 -21.19 -9.54
C ALA A 161 -6.55 -21.30 -9.29
N THR A 162 -7.27 -20.18 -9.13
CA THR A 162 -8.73 -20.19 -9.01
C THR A 162 -9.47 -20.51 -10.31
N GLY A 163 -8.81 -20.40 -11.47
CA GLY A 163 -9.43 -20.50 -12.79
C GLY A 163 -10.38 -19.33 -13.13
N ASN A 164 -10.45 -18.28 -12.29
CA ASN A 164 -11.36 -17.16 -12.47
C ASN A 164 -10.61 -15.90 -12.94
N SER A 165 -10.74 -15.57 -14.22
CA SER A 165 -10.06 -14.42 -14.83
C SER A 165 -10.45 -13.06 -14.22
N ALA A 166 -11.67 -12.93 -13.68
CA ALA A 166 -12.09 -11.71 -13.01
C ALA A 166 -11.35 -11.51 -11.68
N LEU A 167 -11.11 -12.60 -10.93
CA LEU A 167 -10.29 -12.55 -9.71
C LEU A 167 -8.83 -12.22 -10.05
N VAL A 168 -8.28 -12.81 -11.12
CA VAL A 168 -6.92 -12.49 -11.59
C VAL A 168 -6.80 -10.99 -11.92
N GLY A 169 -7.72 -10.44 -12.71
CA GLY A 169 -7.71 -9.02 -13.05
C GLY A 169 -7.88 -8.09 -11.84
N THR A 170 -8.65 -8.52 -10.84
CA THR A 170 -8.82 -7.77 -9.58
C THR A 170 -7.53 -7.73 -8.78
N VAL A 171 -6.88 -8.87 -8.58
CA VAL A 171 -5.60 -8.95 -7.86
C VAL A 171 -4.51 -8.17 -8.60
N GLU A 172 -4.45 -8.29 -9.92
CA GLU A 172 -3.53 -7.52 -10.76
C GLU A 172 -3.75 -6.01 -10.63
N TYR A 173 -5.00 -5.55 -10.69
CA TYR A 173 -5.34 -4.15 -10.49
C TYR A 173 -4.82 -3.61 -9.15
N LEU A 174 -5.05 -4.34 -8.04
CA LEU A 174 -4.61 -3.95 -6.70
C LEU A 174 -3.08 -3.89 -6.60
N TRP A 175 -2.40 -4.84 -7.21
CA TRP A 175 -0.93 -4.85 -7.28
C TRP A 175 -0.38 -3.67 -8.06
N ASN A 176 -1.04 -3.28 -9.14
CA ASN A 176 -0.65 -2.13 -9.95
C ASN A 176 -0.91 -0.78 -9.26
N GLN A 177 -1.66 -0.75 -8.15
CA GLN A 177 -1.82 0.47 -7.33
C GLN A 177 -0.63 0.73 -6.38
N ARG A 178 0.34 -0.18 -6.29
CA ARG A 178 1.55 -0.02 -5.44
C ARG A 178 2.56 0.94 -6.10
N GLY A 179 2.22 2.23 -6.10
CA GLY A 179 3.03 3.31 -6.68
C GLY A 179 4.09 3.89 -5.74
N ARG A 180 4.47 5.16 -5.95
CA ARG A 180 5.55 5.85 -5.21
C ARG A 180 5.33 5.86 -3.70
N LEU A 181 4.10 6.10 -3.25
CA LEU A 181 3.77 6.08 -1.81
C LEU A 181 4.04 4.71 -1.19
N TRP A 182 3.75 3.64 -1.93
CA TRP A 182 4.03 2.28 -1.49
C TRP A 182 5.53 2.02 -1.39
N HIS A 183 6.31 2.39 -2.41
CA HIS A 183 7.75 2.20 -2.41
C HIS A 183 8.42 2.98 -1.27
N ARG A 184 7.99 4.23 -1.04
CA ARG A 184 8.51 5.03 0.07
C ARG A 184 8.16 4.43 1.43
N LEU A 185 6.94 3.91 1.58
CA LEU A 185 6.55 3.16 2.78
C LEU A 185 7.45 1.93 2.98
N LYS A 186 7.75 1.16 1.93
CA LYS A 186 8.64 0.01 2.03
C LYS A 186 10.06 0.40 2.46
N GLU A 187 10.62 1.48 1.91
CA GLU A 187 11.98 1.95 2.25
C GLU A 187 12.15 2.24 3.74
N HIS A 188 11.13 2.81 4.38
CA HIS A 188 11.18 3.14 5.82
C HIS A 188 11.03 1.93 6.76
N PHE A 189 10.48 0.82 6.27
CA PHE A 189 10.03 -0.28 7.11
C PHE A 189 10.58 -1.66 6.75
N GLN A 190 11.22 -1.84 5.60
CA GLN A 190 11.78 -3.14 5.25
C GLN A 190 13.08 -3.41 6.02
N THR A 191 13.03 -4.38 6.94
CA THR A 191 14.22 -4.98 7.55
C THR A 191 14.42 -6.42 7.07
N GLU A 192 15.60 -6.98 7.31
CA GLU A 192 15.91 -8.38 7.03
C GLU A 192 14.95 -9.33 7.77
N GLU A 193 14.70 -9.07 9.05
CA GLU A 193 13.78 -9.86 9.88
C GLU A 193 12.37 -9.86 9.30
N LEU A 194 11.90 -8.71 8.81
CA LEU A 194 10.57 -8.58 8.20
C LEU A 194 10.46 -9.30 6.86
N ARG A 195 11.55 -9.38 6.09
CA ARG A 195 11.60 -10.21 4.87
C ARG A 195 11.49 -11.69 5.21
N GLN A 196 12.25 -12.17 6.20
CA GLN A 196 12.19 -13.57 6.66
C GLN A 196 10.80 -13.96 7.17
N LEU A 197 10.16 -13.07 7.94
CA LEU A 197 8.78 -13.26 8.38
C LEU A 197 7.80 -13.31 7.20
N THR A 198 8.03 -12.50 6.17
CA THR A 198 7.19 -12.49 4.97
C THR A 198 7.32 -13.76 4.16
N LEU A 199 8.54 -14.27 3.97
CA LEU A 199 8.77 -15.57 3.35
C LEU A 199 8.12 -16.71 4.15
N THR A 200 8.17 -16.64 5.49
CA THR A 200 7.52 -17.61 6.37
C THR A 200 6.01 -17.62 6.17
N ASP A 201 5.37 -16.46 6.10
CA ASP A 201 3.93 -16.38 5.80
C ASP A 201 3.58 -16.99 4.43
N HIS A 202 4.36 -16.70 3.39
CA HIS A 202 4.13 -17.24 2.04
C HIS A 202 4.21 -18.77 2.01
N ARG A 203 5.16 -19.36 2.76
CA ARG A 203 5.25 -20.81 2.94
C ARG A 203 4.01 -21.38 3.61
N GLN A 204 3.50 -20.75 4.67
CA GLN A 204 2.26 -21.20 5.34
C GLN A 204 1.03 -21.15 4.42
N ILE A 205 0.95 -20.13 3.56
CA ILE A 205 -0.12 -20.03 2.55
C ILE A 205 0.01 -21.17 1.54
N LEU A 206 1.21 -21.42 1.01
CA LEU A 206 1.48 -22.52 0.09
C LEU A 206 1.13 -23.87 0.72
N GLU A 207 1.58 -24.14 1.94
CA GLU A 207 1.30 -25.38 2.69
C GLU A 207 -0.21 -25.62 2.81
N ALA A 208 -0.99 -24.59 3.11
CA ALA A 208 -2.44 -24.70 3.20
C ALA A 208 -3.12 -24.97 1.84
N ILE A 209 -2.58 -24.40 0.75
CA ILE A 209 -3.06 -24.68 -0.61
C ILE A 209 -2.72 -26.12 -1.03
N VAL A 210 -1.50 -26.58 -0.74
CA VAL A 210 -1.05 -27.97 -1.00
C VAL A 210 -1.89 -28.98 -0.21
N ALA A 211 -2.25 -28.65 1.03
CA ALA A 211 -3.13 -29.48 1.85
C ALA A 211 -4.59 -29.47 1.39
N HIS A 212 -4.93 -28.69 0.36
CA HIS A 212 -6.30 -28.46 -0.08
C HIS A 212 -7.24 -28.03 1.07
N ASP A 213 -6.75 -27.15 1.96
CA ASP A 213 -7.51 -26.61 3.09
C ASP A 213 -7.88 -25.13 2.86
N PRO A 214 -9.10 -24.85 2.35
CA PRO A 214 -9.58 -23.48 2.15
C PRO A 214 -9.64 -22.63 3.41
N ALA A 215 -9.90 -23.23 4.58
CA ALA A 215 -10.00 -22.48 5.82
C ALA A 215 -8.62 -22.04 6.30
N ALA A 216 -7.64 -22.94 6.24
CA ALA A 216 -6.25 -22.62 6.54
C ALA A 216 -5.67 -21.60 5.56
N ALA A 217 -5.90 -21.75 4.24
CA ALA A 217 -5.37 -20.83 3.23
C ALA A 217 -5.92 -19.41 3.40
N ARG A 218 -7.23 -19.28 3.67
CA ARG A 218 -7.86 -17.98 4.01
C ARG A 218 -7.20 -17.35 5.22
N LYS A 219 -7.03 -18.13 6.29
CA LYS A 219 -6.48 -17.66 7.57
C LYS A 219 -5.03 -17.20 7.40
N ALA A 220 -4.21 -17.97 6.68
CA ALA A 220 -2.81 -17.66 6.43
C ALA A 220 -2.66 -16.38 5.61
N MET A 221 -3.40 -16.24 4.49
CA MET A 221 -3.35 -15.03 3.66
C MET A 221 -3.85 -13.78 4.40
N ARG A 222 -4.91 -13.93 5.21
CA ARG A 222 -5.38 -12.84 6.06
C ARG A 222 -4.31 -12.42 7.07
N ALA A 223 -3.72 -13.37 7.77
CA ALA A 223 -2.69 -13.10 8.78
C ALA A 223 -1.47 -12.42 8.16
N HIS A 224 -1.06 -12.85 6.96
CA HIS A 224 0.00 -12.22 6.18
C HIS A 224 -0.28 -10.73 5.92
N LEU A 225 -1.43 -10.40 5.34
CA LEU A 225 -1.77 -9.02 4.99
C LEU A 225 -2.03 -8.15 6.22
N GLU A 226 -2.56 -8.71 7.30
CA GLU A 226 -2.71 -8.01 8.59
C GLU A 226 -1.35 -7.71 9.24
N ARG A 227 -0.39 -8.63 9.15
CA ARG A 227 0.97 -8.41 9.62
C ARG A 227 1.65 -7.30 8.81
N VAL A 228 1.60 -7.37 7.48
CA VAL A 228 2.16 -6.34 6.59
C VAL A 228 1.57 -4.96 6.93
N THR A 229 0.25 -4.89 7.07
CA THR A 229 -0.47 -3.66 7.47
C THR A 229 0.03 -3.14 8.81
N ARG A 230 0.15 -4.01 9.82
CA ARG A 230 0.60 -3.65 11.17
C ARG A 230 2.04 -3.16 11.20
N THR A 231 2.92 -3.77 10.42
CA THR A 231 4.33 -3.35 10.29
C THR A 231 4.40 -1.91 9.83
N PHE A 232 3.64 -1.56 8.78
CA PHE A 232 3.63 -0.22 8.24
C PHE A 232 2.90 0.82 9.10
N SER A 233 2.00 0.39 10.00
CA SER A 233 1.26 1.30 10.88
C SER A 233 1.92 1.56 12.23
N ARG A 234 2.95 0.80 12.62
CA ARG A 234 3.52 0.81 13.99
C ARG A 234 4.70 1.76 14.21
N GLY A 235 5.31 2.29 13.14
CA GLY A 235 6.45 3.22 13.24
C GLY A 235 6.12 4.60 13.77
#